data_AF-A0A7J8QFE2-F1
#
_entry.id   AF-A0A7J8QFE2-F1
#
_cell.length_a   1.000
_cell.length_b   1.000
_cell.length_c   1.000
_cell.angle_alpha   90.00
_cell.angle_beta   90.00
_cell.angle_gamma   90.00
#
_symmetry.space_group_name_H-M   'P 1'
#
loop_
_entity.id
_entity.type
_entity.pdbx_description
1 polymer ?
#
loop_
_entity_poly.entity_id
_entity_poly.type
_entity_poly.pdbx_seq_one_letter_code
_entity_poly.pdbx_strand_id
1 'polypeptide(L)'
;MREDPLPDADPNEKFYEGDNQYRMSGQALEFKQLNIHAWEAFDKGQDIHMQAAPSQAELLFRNYKVIKEKLKSKTKDTIMEKYGNAATEEEIPMELLLGQSERQVEYDRAGRVIKGMETSLPKSKYEEDVFINNHTSVWGSWWKDHQWGYKCCKQTIRNSYCTGAAGIEAAEAATDLMKANIARKATSEDAPAPAEDKKLATWGTEVPEDLVLDEKLLTEALKKEDERRREEKDERKRKYNVRWNDKVTAEEMEAYRMKKVHHDDPMKDFLN
;
A
#
# COMPACT_ATOMS: atom_id res chain seq x y z
N MET A 1 56.69 4.08 -23.41
CA MET A 1 56.96 3.70 -24.82
C MET A 1 55.59 3.47 -25.43
N ARG A 2 55.26 4.09 -26.58
CA ARG A 2 53.86 4.01 -27.06
C ARG A 2 53.44 2.60 -27.44
N GLU A 3 54.27 1.95 -28.24
CA GLU A 3 54.09 0.55 -28.61
C GLU A 3 54.78 -0.36 -27.60
N ASP A 4 54.37 -1.63 -27.61
CA ASP A 4 55.00 -2.69 -26.84
C ASP A 4 56.47 -2.86 -27.26
N PRO A 5 57.43 -2.74 -26.34
CA PRO A 5 58.84 -2.99 -26.63
C PRO A 5 59.15 -4.46 -26.95
N LEU A 6 58.28 -5.43 -26.60
CA LEU A 6 58.44 -6.86 -26.84
C LEU A 6 57.15 -7.47 -27.42
N PRO A 7 56.81 -7.18 -28.69
CA PRO A 7 55.54 -7.61 -29.28
C PRO A 7 55.39 -9.14 -29.36
N ASP A 8 56.48 -9.87 -29.59
CA ASP A 8 56.46 -11.32 -29.86
C ASP A 8 56.46 -12.20 -28.60
N ALA A 9 56.64 -11.64 -27.40
CA ALA A 9 56.62 -12.42 -26.16
C ALA A 9 55.18 -12.83 -25.76
N ASP A 10 55.04 -13.81 -24.86
CA ASP A 10 53.72 -14.27 -24.40
C ASP A 10 53.02 -13.20 -23.54
N PRO A 11 51.76 -12.83 -23.82
CA PRO A 11 51.07 -11.72 -23.13
C PRO A 11 51.00 -11.84 -21.61
N ASN A 12 50.90 -13.05 -21.06
CA ASN A 12 50.78 -13.27 -19.61
C ASN A 12 52.12 -13.16 -18.87
N GLU A 13 53.24 -13.20 -19.60
CA GLU A 13 54.60 -13.05 -19.05
C GLU A 13 55.15 -11.63 -19.24
N LYS A 14 54.44 -10.78 -19.99
CA LYS A 14 54.84 -9.39 -20.23
C LYS A 14 54.56 -8.52 -19.01
N PHE A 15 55.61 -7.86 -18.52
CA PHE A 15 55.47 -6.85 -17.47
C PHE A 15 54.85 -5.54 -17.97
N TYR A 16 55.05 -5.19 -19.25
CA TYR A 16 54.62 -3.92 -19.81
C TYR A 16 54.27 -4.09 -21.29
N GLU A 17 53.04 -3.73 -21.66
CA GLU A 17 52.47 -3.90 -23.00
C GLU A 17 52.47 -2.60 -23.83
N GLY A 18 53.14 -1.54 -23.34
CA GLY A 18 53.14 -0.21 -23.95
C GLY A 18 52.04 0.72 -23.43
N ASP A 19 52.24 2.03 -23.62
CA ASP A 19 51.32 3.06 -23.12
C ASP A 19 49.97 3.07 -23.86
N ASN A 20 49.91 2.59 -25.11
CA ASN A 20 48.66 2.55 -25.89
C ASN A 20 47.60 1.63 -25.25
N GLN A 21 48.03 0.51 -24.67
CA GLN A 21 47.14 -0.42 -24.00
C GLN A 21 46.43 0.24 -22.81
N TYR A 22 47.18 0.95 -21.97
CA TYR A 22 46.65 1.63 -20.79
C TYR A 22 45.76 2.84 -21.12
N ARG A 23 45.95 3.47 -22.29
CA ARG A 23 45.10 4.60 -22.73
C ARG A 23 43.66 4.18 -23.02
N MET A 24 43.44 2.94 -23.43
CA MET A 24 42.13 2.44 -23.85
C MET A 24 41.48 1.52 -22.81
N SER A 25 42.14 1.29 -21.68
CA SER A 25 41.66 0.40 -20.62
C SER A 25 40.91 1.14 -19.51
N GLY A 26 40.19 0.39 -18.68
CA GLY A 26 39.44 0.91 -17.54
C GLY A 26 38.28 1.83 -17.92
N GLN A 27 38.10 2.90 -17.15
CA GLN A 27 37.00 3.86 -17.30
C GLN A 27 37.04 4.64 -18.62
N ALA A 28 38.18 4.71 -19.30
CA ALA A 28 38.30 5.35 -20.61
C ALA A 28 37.42 4.65 -21.67
N LEU A 29 37.31 3.32 -21.58
CA LEU A 29 36.46 2.53 -22.46
C LEU A 29 34.98 2.83 -22.22
N GLU A 30 34.56 2.90 -20.95
CA GLU A 30 33.17 3.24 -20.59
C GLU A 30 32.81 4.66 -21.03
N PHE A 31 33.71 5.62 -20.82
CA PHE A 31 33.54 6.99 -21.30
C PHE A 31 33.42 7.05 -22.82
N LYS A 32 34.22 6.27 -23.57
CA LYS A 32 34.11 6.16 -25.02
C LYS A 32 32.74 5.59 -25.44
N GLN A 33 32.26 4.53 -24.79
CA GLN A 33 30.94 3.96 -25.08
C GLN A 33 29.81 4.96 -24.83
N LEU A 34 29.92 5.75 -23.76
CA LEU A 34 28.95 6.79 -23.44
C LEU A 34 28.95 7.88 -24.52
N ASN A 35 30.12 8.33 -24.99
CA ASN A 35 30.20 9.31 -26.09
C ASN A 35 29.58 8.79 -27.39
N ILE A 36 29.84 7.53 -27.74
CA ILE A 36 29.20 6.90 -28.92
C ILE A 36 27.67 6.89 -28.76
N HIS A 37 27.18 6.52 -27.57
CA HIS A 37 25.74 6.54 -27.29
C HIS A 37 25.14 7.94 -27.41
N ALA A 38 25.83 8.97 -26.90
CA ALA A 38 25.39 10.35 -27.02
C ALA A 38 25.28 10.80 -28.48
N TRP A 39 26.26 10.46 -29.33
CA TRP A 39 26.19 10.74 -30.77
C TRP A 39 25.04 10.01 -31.47
N GLU A 40 24.88 8.70 -31.22
CA GLU A 40 23.79 7.93 -31.80
C GLU A 40 22.40 8.45 -31.38
N ALA A 41 22.28 8.94 -30.14
CA ALA A 41 21.04 9.50 -29.63
C ALA A 41 20.78 10.89 -30.20
N PHE A 42 21.84 11.69 -30.38
CA PHE A 42 21.77 12.98 -31.06
C PHE A 42 21.32 12.85 -32.51
N ASP A 43 21.86 11.87 -33.25
CA ASP A 43 21.42 11.57 -34.62
C ASP A 43 19.96 11.11 -34.69
N LYS A 44 19.44 10.50 -33.62
CA LYS A 44 18.03 10.14 -33.46
C LYS A 44 17.15 11.31 -33.02
N GLY A 45 17.72 12.50 -32.79
CA GLY A 45 17.01 13.72 -32.40
C GLY A 45 16.83 13.89 -30.88
N GLN A 46 17.52 13.11 -30.05
CA GLN A 46 17.55 13.34 -28.60
C GLN A 46 18.67 14.33 -28.24
N ASP A 47 18.35 15.39 -27.52
CA ASP A 47 19.35 16.36 -27.07
C ASP A 47 20.10 15.83 -25.83
N ILE A 48 21.14 15.04 -26.08
CA ILE A 48 22.02 14.45 -25.07
C ILE A 48 23.45 14.87 -25.39
N HIS A 49 24.07 15.61 -24.48
CA HIS A 49 25.44 16.07 -24.67
C HIS A 49 26.32 15.73 -23.47
N MET A 50 27.41 15.02 -23.74
CA MET A 50 28.30 14.52 -22.70
C MET A 50 29.02 15.60 -21.90
N GLN A 51 29.53 16.64 -22.55
CA GLN A 51 30.22 17.74 -21.87
C GLN A 51 29.27 18.76 -21.23
N ALA A 52 28.12 19.05 -21.87
CA ALA A 52 27.17 20.03 -21.34
C ALA A 52 26.33 19.49 -20.18
N ALA A 53 25.88 18.23 -20.25
CA ALA A 53 25.04 17.60 -19.23
C ALA A 53 25.51 16.15 -18.93
N PRO A 54 26.68 15.98 -18.28
CA PRO A 54 27.28 14.66 -18.06
C PRO A 54 26.42 13.73 -17.18
N SER A 55 25.78 14.27 -16.13
CA SER A 55 24.93 13.48 -15.23
C SER A 55 23.68 12.94 -15.93
N GLN A 56 23.07 13.73 -16.81
CA GLN A 56 21.92 13.32 -17.62
C GLN A 56 22.32 12.22 -18.60
N ALA A 57 23.43 12.41 -19.32
CA ALA A 57 23.93 11.44 -20.29
C ALA A 57 24.28 10.09 -19.62
N GLU A 58 24.87 10.13 -18.42
CA GLU A 58 25.19 8.93 -17.63
C GLU A 58 23.95 8.17 -17.17
N LEU A 59 22.93 8.88 -16.66
CA LEU A 59 21.66 8.29 -16.25
C LEU A 59 20.93 7.62 -17.43
N LEU A 60 20.89 8.29 -18.58
CA LEU A 60 20.28 7.75 -19.80
C LEU A 60 21.05 6.51 -20.30
N PHE A 61 22.38 6.53 -20.23
CA PHE A 61 23.21 5.40 -20.60
C PHE A 61 23.03 4.19 -19.67
N ARG A 62 22.87 4.40 -18.35
CA ARG A 62 22.50 3.32 -17.40
C ARG A 62 21.16 2.70 -17.75
N ASN A 63 20.15 3.53 -18.00
CA ASN A 63 18.83 3.06 -18.43
C ASN A 63 18.92 2.27 -19.74
N TYR A 64 19.72 2.75 -20.70
CA TYR A 64 19.98 2.05 -21.95
C TYR A 64 20.63 0.68 -21.73
N LYS A 65 21.62 0.55 -20.82
CA LYS A 65 22.23 -0.77 -20.48
C LYS A 65 21.18 -1.76 -19.97
N VAL A 66 20.34 -1.34 -19.02
CA VAL A 66 19.26 -2.17 -18.47
C VAL A 66 18.25 -2.56 -19.55
N ILE A 67 17.85 -1.62 -20.40
CA ILE A 67 16.92 -1.90 -21.51
C ILE A 67 17.55 -2.86 -22.52
N LYS A 68 18.84 -2.68 -22.85
CA LYS A 68 19.57 -3.56 -23.76
C LYS A 68 19.67 -4.99 -23.24
N GLU A 69 19.89 -5.18 -21.94
CA GLU A 69 19.89 -6.50 -21.30
C GLU A 69 18.51 -7.16 -21.35
N LYS A 70 17.46 -6.40 -21.01
CA LYS A 70 16.07 -6.87 -21.14
C LYS A 70 15.69 -7.20 -22.59
N LEU A 71 16.19 -6.43 -23.56
CA LEU A 71 15.98 -6.74 -24.98
C LEU A 71 16.73 -8.01 -25.38
N LYS A 72 17.96 -8.21 -24.92
CA LYS A 72 18.72 -9.46 -25.15
C LYS A 72 17.99 -10.67 -24.58
N SER A 73 17.47 -10.59 -23.35
CA SER A 73 16.71 -11.69 -22.76
C SER A 73 15.45 -11.97 -23.58
N LYS A 74 14.65 -10.94 -23.90
CA LYS A 74 13.47 -11.10 -24.77
C LYS A 74 13.82 -11.71 -26.13
N THR A 75 14.91 -11.27 -26.77
CA THR A 75 15.33 -11.88 -28.05
C THR A 75 15.71 -13.35 -27.88
N LYS A 76 16.41 -13.70 -26.80
CA LYS A 76 16.73 -15.09 -26.48
C LYS A 76 15.46 -15.91 -26.26
N ASP A 77 14.50 -15.40 -25.51
CA ASP A 77 13.22 -16.05 -25.23
C ASP A 77 12.43 -16.23 -26.53
N THR A 78 12.32 -15.21 -27.38
CA THR A 78 11.63 -15.33 -28.68
C THR A 78 12.31 -16.32 -29.64
N ILE A 79 13.64 -16.45 -29.57
CA ILE A 79 14.38 -17.44 -30.37
C ILE A 79 14.11 -18.84 -29.80
N MET A 80 14.12 -18.97 -28.46
CA MET A 80 13.85 -20.22 -27.76
C MET A 80 12.42 -20.72 -28.01
N GLU A 81 11.42 -19.85 -28.02
CA GLU A 81 10.04 -20.20 -28.35
C GLU A 81 9.87 -20.65 -29.81
N LYS A 82 10.59 -20.01 -30.74
CA LYS A 82 10.46 -20.31 -32.19
C LYS A 82 11.20 -21.56 -32.61
N TYR A 83 12.36 -21.80 -32.03
CA TYR A 83 13.28 -22.84 -32.48
C TYR A 83 13.50 -23.95 -31.43
N GLY A 84 12.90 -23.82 -30.24
CA GLY A 84 13.16 -24.70 -29.12
C GLY A 84 14.58 -24.52 -28.57
N ASN A 85 14.86 -25.17 -27.43
CA ASN A 85 16.22 -25.27 -26.93
C ASN A 85 16.71 -26.71 -27.11
N ALA A 86 17.56 -26.95 -28.10
CA ALA A 86 18.11 -28.29 -28.36
C ALA A 86 19.01 -28.81 -27.22
N ALA A 87 19.44 -27.93 -26.30
CA ALA A 87 20.27 -28.30 -25.15
C ALA A 87 19.46 -28.63 -23.89
N THR A 88 18.17 -28.29 -23.84
CA THR A 88 17.29 -28.89 -22.83
C THR A 88 16.93 -30.27 -23.35
N GLU A 89 17.50 -31.30 -22.74
CA GLU A 89 16.94 -32.64 -22.82
C GLU A 89 15.51 -32.53 -22.29
N GLU A 90 14.52 -32.41 -23.18
CA GLU A 90 13.13 -32.58 -22.80
C GLU A 90 13.08 -33.95 -22.11
N GLU A 91 12.66 -33.99 -20.84
CA GLU A 91 12.43 -35.25 -20.14
C GLU A 91 11.27 -35.93 -20.86
N ILE A 92 11.63 -36.72 -21.87
CA ILE A 92 10.70 -37.54 -22.63
C ILE A 92 9.98 -38.39 -21.58
N PRO A 93 8.64 -38.37 -21.51
CA PRO A 93 7.92 -39.18 -20.54
C PRO A 93 8.39 -40.64 -20.67
N MET A 94 8.64 -41.28 -19.53
CA MET A 94 9.26 -42.61 -19.47
C MET A 94 8.58 -43.65 -20.40
N GLU A 95 7.27 -43.50 -20.61
CA GLU A 95 6.45 -44.31 -21.54
C GLU A 95 6.94 -44.22 -23.00
N LEU A 96 7.30 -43.02 -23.46
CA LEU A 96 7.86 -42.80 -24.81
C LEU A 96 9.33 -43.24 -24.89
N LEU A 97 10.09 -43.15 -23.79
CA LEU A 97 11.47 -43.63 -23.73
C LEU A 97 11.54 -45.15 -23.92
N LEU A 98 10.63 -45.89 -23.27
CA LEU A 98 10.61 -47.35 -23.32
C LEU A 98 9.75 -47.90 -24.47
N GLY A 99 8.95 -47.06 -25.12
CA GLY A 99 8.06 -47.44 -26.22
C GLY A 99 6.99 -48.46 -25.83
N GLN A 100 6.77 -48.67 -24.54
CA GLN A 100 5.81 -49.63 -24.01
C GLN A 100 4.48 -48.91 -23.78
N SER A 101 3.49 -49.19 -24.63
CA SER A 101 2.09 -48.75 -24.42
C SER A 101 1.33 -49.66 -23.45
N GLU A 102 1.92 -50.79 -23.05
CA GLU A 102 1.27 -51.80 -22.23
C GLU A 102 1.75 -51.73 -20.79
N ARG A 103 0.80 -51.63 -19.87
CA ARG A 103 1.06 -51.63 -18.43
C ARG A 103 0.78 -53.02 -17.87
N GLN A 104 1.84 -53.72 -17.46
CA GLN A 104 1.70 -55.03 -16.83
C GLN A 104 1.15 -54.88 -15.40
N VAL A 105 -0.04 -55.44 -15.16
CA VAL A 105 -0.68 -55.53 -13.84
C VAL A 105 -0.70 -56.99 -13.41
N GLU A 106 0.01 -57.32 -12.33
CA GLU A 106 0.04 -58.68 -11.79
C GLU A 106 -1.01 -58.82 -10.69
N TYR A 107 -1.84 -59.87 -10.79
CA TYR A 107 -2.88 -60.17 -9.81
C TYR A 107 -2.49 -61.39 -8.95
N ASP A 108 -2.78 -61.30 -7.66
CA ASP A 108 -2.79 -62.42 -6.73
C ASP A 108 -3.88 -63.43 -7.12
N ARG A 109 -3.80 -64.67 -6.62
CA ARG A 109 -4.86 -65.69 -6.77
C ARG A 109 -6.22 -65.21 -6.25
N ALA A 110 -6.23 -64.24 -5.33
CA ALA A 110 -7.42 -63.58 -4.80
C ALA A 110 -7.89 -62.36 -5.62
N GLY A 111 -7.24 -62.04 -6.75
CA GLY A 111 -7.57 -60.90 -7.61
C GLY A 111 -7.07 -59.54 -7.12
N ARG A 112 -6.21 -59.50 -6.08
CA ARG A 112 -5.58 -58.25 -5.61
C ARG A 112 -4.37 -57.92 -6.48
N VAL A 113 -4.24 -56.67 -6.89
CA VAL A 113 -3.08 -56.21 -7.67
C VAL A 113 -1.84 -56.18 -6.77
N ILE A 114 -0.80 -56.92 -7.15
CA ILE A 114 0.49 -56.98 -6.44
C ILE A 114 1.50 -56.00 -7.05
N LYS A 115 1.49 -55.86 -8.39
CA LYS A 115 2.47 -55.06 -9.15
C LYS A 115 1.77 -54.34 -10.29
N GLY A 116 2.22 -53.12 -10.59
CA GLY A 116 1.66 -52.30 -11.67
C GLY A 116 0.57 -51.31 -11.25
N MET A 117 0.16 -51.31 -9.98
CA MET A 117 -0.64 -50.20 -9.43
C MET A 117 0.27 -48.98 -9.27
N GLU A 118 -0.06 -47.88 -9.93
CA GLU A 118 0.57 -46.59 -9.65
C GLU A 118 0.18 -46.26 -8.22
N THR A 119 1.12 -45.70 -7.47
CA THR A 119 0.86 -45.21 -6.13
C THR A 119 -0.16 -44.09 -6.23
N SER A 120 -1.45 -44.43 -6.15
CA SER A 120 -2.50 -43.45 -5.97
C SER A 120 -2.23 -42.76 -4.64
N LEU A 121 -2.06 -41.44 -4.66
CA LEU A 121 -1.95 -40.68 -3.43
C LEU A 121 -3.19 -40.99 -2.56
N PRO A 122 -3.00 -41.42 -1.30
CA PRO A 122 -4.11 -41.81 -0.45
C PRO A 122 -4.99 -40.59 -0.22
N LYS A 123 -6.20 -40.60 -0.77
CA LYS A 123 -7.20 -39.56 -0.51
C LYS A 123 -7.76 -39.75 0.89
N SER A 124 -7.87 -38.67 1.64
CA SER A 124 -8.53 -38.65 2.94
C SER A 124 -10.05 -38.83 2.79
N LYS A 125 -10.75 -39.06 3.91
CA LYS A 125 -12.21 -39.26 3.94
C LYS A 125 -13.01 -38.06 3.42
N TYR A 126 -12.41 -36.87 3.43
CA TYR A 126 -13.04 -35.64 3.01
C TYR A 126 -12.56 -35.27 1.61
N GLU A 127 -13.47 -34.73 0.79
CA GLU A 127 -13.11 -34.23 -0.54
C GLU A 127 -12.12 -33.08 -0.40
N GLU A 128 -10.88 -33.33 -0.83
CA GLU A 128 -9.79 -32.36 -0.86
C GLU A 128 -9.94 -31.48 -2.10
N ASP A 129 -9.39 -30.28 -2.06
CA ASP A 129 -9.28 -29.40 -3.25
C ASP A 129 -10.61 -29.07 -3.95
N VAL A 130 -11.70 -28.98 -3.17
CA VAL A 130 -12.98 -28.46 -3.67
C VAL A 130 -12.87 -26.94 -3.80
N PHE A 131 -12.59 -26.48 -5.02
CA PHE A 131 -12.52 -25.07 -5.33
C PHE A 131 -13.90 -24.49 -5.67
N ILE A 132 -14.35 -23.56 -4.84
CA ILE A 132 -15.63 -22.85 -5.05
C ILE A 132 -15.35 -21.64 -5.94
N ASN A 133 -16.28 -21.29 -6.84
CA ASN A 133 -16.29 -20.02 -7.60
C ASN A 133 -14.96 -19.64 -8.29
N ASN A 134 -14.33 -20.61 -8.97
CA ASN A 134 -13.11 -20.45 -9.78
C ASN A 134 -11.87 -19.97 -9.00
N HIS A 135 -11.83 -20.19 -7.68
CA HIS A 135 -10.60 -20.07 -6.92
C HIS A 135 -9.64 -21.22 -7.25
N THR A 136 -8.33 -21.05 -7.05
CA THR A 136 -7.32 -22.13 -7.20
C THR A 136 -6.81 -22.64 -5.84
N SER A 137 -7.41 -22.14 -4.76
CA SER A 137 -7.04 -22.48 -3.38
C SER A 137 -8.28 -22.59 -2.52
N VAL A 138 -8.26 -23.47 -1.53
CA VAL A 138 -9.38 -23.67 -0.60
C VAL A 138 -9.48 -22.47 0.36
N TRP A 139 -10.70 -22.19 0.84
CA TRP A 139 -10.94 -21.19 1.88
C TRP A 139 -10.15 -21.53 3.16
N GLY A 140 -9.45 -20.55 3.73
CA GLY A 140 -8.57 -20.76 4.89
C GLY A 140 -7.12 -21.06 4.53
N SER A 141 -6.79 -21.11 3.23
CA SER A 141 -5.40 -21.19 2.74
C SER A 141 -4.59 -19.89 2.95
N TRP A 142 -5.25 -18.80 3.35
CA TRP A 142 -4.63 -17.51 3.62
C TRP A 142 -5.16 -16.91 4.92
N TRP A 143 -4.29 -16.24 5.67
CA TRP A 143 -4.61 -15.56 6.93
C TRP A 143 -3.95 -14.19 6.96
N LYS A 144 -4.74 -13.14 7.25
CA LYS A 144 -4.24 -11.78 7.45
C LYS A 144 -5.18 -11.04 8.40
N ASP A 145 -4.61 -10.28 9.34
CA ASP A 145 -5.33 -9.38 10.26
C ASP A 145 -6.58 -10.01 10.92
N HIS A 146 -6.41 -11.20 11.51
CA HIS A 146 -7.49 -11.96 12.16
C HIS A 146 -8.61 -12.45 11.23
N GLN A 147 -8.38 -12.45 9.91
CA GLN A 147 -9.33 -12.92 8.91
C GLN A 147 -8.72 -14.03 8.05
N TRP A 148 -9.52 -15.08 7.82
CA TRP A 148 -9.22 -16.14 6.86
C TRP A 148 -9.63 -15.71 5.45
N GLY A 149 -8.91 -16.19 4.45
CA GLY A 149 -9.18 -15.91 3.06
C GLY A 149 -8.66 -16.98 2.10
N TYR A 150 -8.73 -16.67 0.81
CA TYR A 150 -8.18 -17.48 -0.27
C TYR A 150 -6.76 -17.05 -0.63
N LYS A 151 -5.81 -17.98 -0.79
CA LYS A 151 -4.43 -17.68 -1.19
C LYS A 151 -4.33 -17.08 -2.61
N CYS A 152 -5.17 -17.53 -3.52
CA CYS A 152 -5.14 -17.13 -4.93
C CYS A 152 -5.48 -15.65 -5.15
N CYS A 153 -6.44 -15.12 -4.37
CA CYS A 153 -7.01 -13.79 -4.58
C CYS A 153 -6.89 -12.88 -3.34
N LYS A 154 -6.35 -13.38 -2.21
CA LYS A 154 -6.28 -12.74 -0.89
C LYS A 154 -7.61 -12.16 -0.37
N GLN A 155 -8.74 -12.60 -0.93
CA GLN A 155 -10.08 -12.18 -0.50
C GLN A 155 -10.45 -12.85 0.83
N THR A 156 -11.01 -12.06 1.74
CA THR A 156 -11.46 -12.49 3.08
C THR A 156 -12.98 -12.69 3.18
N ILE A 157 -13.66 -12.81 2.04
CA ILE A 157 -15.10 -13.12 1.98
C ILE A 157 -15.29 -14.53 1.42
N ARG A 158 -16.01 -15.39 2.15
CA ARG A 158 -16.26 -16.77 1.71
C ARG A 158 -17.25 -16.78 0.54
N ASN A 159 -17.01 -17.62 -0.46
CA ASN A 159 -17.83 -17.76 -1.68
C ASN A 159 -17.84 -16.52 -2.61
N SER A 160 -16.89 -15.59 -2.50
CA SER A 160 -16.69 -14.58 -3.54
C SER A 160 -16.13 -15.22 -4.83
N TYR A 161 -16.28 -14.56 -5.98
CA TYR A 161 -15.58 -14.95 -7.20
C TYR A 161 -14.11 -14.52 -7.16
N CYS A 162 -13.20 -15.35 -7.68
CA CYS A 162 -11.78 -15.00 -7.71
C CYS A 162 -11.53 -13.82 -8.66
N THR A 163 -10.77 -12.84 -8.17
CA THR A 163 -10.36 -11.61 -8.86
C THR A 163 -8.96 -11.68 -9.48
N GLY A 164 -8.30 -12.85 -9.43
CA GLY A 164 -6.93 -13.08 -9.90
C GLY A 164 -5.89 -12.17 -9.24
N ALA A 165 -4.75 -12.01 -9.94
CA ALA A 165 -3.66 -11.12 -9.52
C ALA A 165 -4.09 -9.64 -9.48
N ALA A 166 -5.01 -9.23 -10.35
CA ALA A 166 -5.56 -7.87 -10.37
C ALA A 166 -6.25 -7.51 -9.03
N GLY A 167 -6.89 -8.49 -8.36
CA GLY A 167 -7.47 -8.30 -7.04
C GLY A 167 -6.43 -8.01 -5.95
N ILE A 168 -5.24 -8.59 -6.06
CA ILE A 168 -4.14 -8.38 -5.11
C ILE A 168 -3.58 -6.96 -5.27
N GLU A 169 -3.28 -6.55 -6.51
CA GLU A 169 -2.78 -5.21 -6.80
C GLU A 169 -3.78 -4.13 -6.39
N ALA A 170 -5.07 -4.33 -6.66
CA ALA A 170 -6.12 -3.40 -6.24
C ALA A 170 -6.23 -3.29 -4.71
N ALA A 171 -6.11 -4.41 -3.99
CA ALA A 171 -6.13 -4.42 -2.53
C ALA A 171 -4.91 -3.70 -1.94
N GLU A 172 -3.71 -3.93 -2.49
CA GLU A 172 -2.48 -3.26 -2.06
C GLU A 172 -2.55 -1.76 -2.33
N ALA A 173 -2.96 -1.36 -3.55
CA ALA A 173 -3.20 0.04 -3.89
C ALA A 173 -4.23 0.71 -2.97
N ALA A 174 -5.33 0.02 -2.64
CA ALA A 174 -6.32 0.54 -1.69
C ALA A 174 -5.72 0.76 -0.29
N THR A 175 -4.86 -0.16 0.19
CA THR A 175 -4.17 0.03 1.48
C THR A 175 -3.19 1.19 1.44
N ASP A 176 -2.50 1.41 0.33
CA ASP A 176 -1.56 2.52 0.19
C ASP A 176 -2.28 3.87 0.07
N LEU A 177 -3.42 3.92 -0.63
CA LEU A 177 -4.30 5.09 -0.65
C LEU A 177 -4.83 5.42 0.75
N MET A 178 -5.22 4.41 1.54
CA MET A 178 -5.68 4.62 2.91
C MET A 178 -4.55 5.19 3.79
N LYS A 179 -3.34 4.63 3.71
CA LYS A 179 -2.17 5.17 4.42
C LYS A 179 -1.84 6.61 3.99
N ALA A 180 -1.89 6.90 2.69
CA ALA A 180 -1.65 8.25 2.17
C ALA A 180 -2.69 9.26 2.68
N ASN A 181 -3.96 8.87 2.75
CA ASN A 181 -5.01 9.71 3.31
C ASN A 181 -4.81 9.95 4.82
N ILE A 182 -4.40 8.94 5.58
CA ILE A 182 -4.06 9.08 7.01
C ILE A 182 -2.89 10.05 7.18
N ALA A 183 -1.84 9.91 6.38
CA ALA A 183 -0.68 10.82 6.42
C ALA A 183 -1.07 12.26 6.09
N ARG A 184 -1.91 12.48 5.06
CA ARG A 184 -2.45 13.80 4.73
C ARG A 184 -3.26 14.38 5.89
N LYS A 185 -4.12 13.57 6.52
CA LYS A 185 -4.92 14.00 7.67
C LYS A 185 -4.04 14.39 8.86
N ALA A 186 -3.02 13.60 9.18
CA ALA A 186 -2.06 13.91 10.23
C ALA A 186 -1.35 15.25 9.97
N THR A 187 -0.88 15.49 8.73
CA THR A 187 -0.26 16.78 8.39
C THR A 187 -1.23 17.97 8.43
N SER A 188 -2.52 17.75 8.20
CA SER A 188 -3.54 18.81 8.34
C SER A 188 -3.94 19.06 9.80
N GLU A 189 -3.83 18.07 10.69
CA GLU A 189 -4.10 18.23 12.12
C GLU A 189 -2.96 18.98 12.84
N ASP A 190 -1.73 18.92 12.33
CA ASP A 190 -0.58 19.72 12.82
C ASP A 190 -0.62 21.19 12.37
N ALA A 191 -1.51 21.55 11.44
CA ALA A 191 -1.81 22.92 11.08
C ALA A 191 -3.21 23.27 11.63
N PRO A 192 -3.34 23.94 12.78
CA PRO A 192 -4.65 24.34 13.28
C PRO A 192 -5.26 25.35 12.30
N ALA A 193 -6.14 24.86 11.41
CA ALA A 193 -7.12 25.72 10.80
C ALA A 193 -7.97 26.33 11.93
N PRO A 194 -8.33 27.62 11.87
CA PRO A 194 -9.23 28.20 12.87
C PRO A 194 -10.57 27.47 12.76
N ALA A 195 -10.80 26.55 13.69
CA ALA A 195 -12.10 25.94 13.88
C ALA A 195 -13.01 27.05 14.40
N GLU A 196 -13.89 27.56 13.55
CA GLU A 196 -15.06 28.29 14.04
C GLU A 196 -15.90 27.28 14.82
N ASP A 197 -15.86 27.38 16.15
CA ASP A 197 -16.66 26.57 17.07
C ASP A 197 -18.15 26.88 16.88
N LYS A 198 -18.75 26.29 15.86
CA LYS A 198 -20.21 26.21 15.74
C LYS A 198 -20.68 25.24 16.81
N LYS A 199 -21.05 25.78 17.97
CA LYS A 199 -21.68 25.04 19.06
C LYS A 199 -23.03 24.50 18.55
N LEU A 200 -23.03 23.24 18.08
CA LEU A 200 -24.28 22.54 17.82
C LEU A 200 -25.05 22.41 19.13
N ALA A 201 -26.31 22.85 19.11
CA ALA A 201 -27.22 22.75 20.24
C ALA A 201 -27.31 21.29 20.70
N THR A 202 -27.00 21.06 21.97
CA THR A 202 -27.30 19.81 22.68
C THR A 202 -28.82 19.63 22.68
N TRP A 203 -29.25 18.60 21.96
CA TRP A 203 -30.59 18.01 21.83
C TRP A 203 -31.75 18.67 22.60
N GLY A 204 -32.75 19.19 21.87
CA GLY A 204 -34.14 19.27 22.37
C GLY A 204 -34.71 20.64 22.76
N THR A 205 -34.12 21.77 22.34
CA THR A 205 -34.83 23.07 22.40
C THR A 205 -34.50 23.94 21.19
N GLU A 206 -35.53 24.47 20.52
CA GLU A 206 -35.42 25.32 19.33
C GLU A 206 -34.75 26.66 19.69
N VAL A 207 -33.45 26.75 19.45
CA VAL A 207 -32.72 28.03 19.42
C VAL A 207 -32.56 28.39 17.94
N PRO A 208 -33.04 29.56 17.49
CA PRO A 208 -32.77 30.01 16.12
C PRO A 208 -31.26 30.13 15.90
N GLU A 209 -30.74 29.46 14.87
CA GLU A 209 -29.28 29.33 14.59
C GLU A 209 -28.58 30.67 14.30
N ASP A 210 -29.32 31.77 14.12
CA ASP A 210 -28.80 33.09 13.72
C ASP A 210 -28.66 34.11 14.86
N LEU A 211 -28.79 33.72 16.14
CA LEU A 211 -28.62 34.64 17.27
C LEU A 211 -27.14 34.81 17.64
N VAL A 212 -26.54 35.90 17.17
CA VAL A 212 -25.20 36.34 17.58
C VAL A 212 -25.29 36.89 19.00
N LEU A 213 -24.80 36.12 19.97
CA LEU A 213 -24.75 36.50 21.38
C LEU A 213 -23.40 37.15 21.69
N ASP A 214 -23.42 38.28 22.40
CA ASP A 214 -22.20 38.97 22.83
C ASP A 214 -21.56 38.22 24.00
N GLU A 215 -20.34 37.71 23.80
CA GLU A 215 -19.60 36.93 24.80
C GLU A 215 -19.45 37.65 26.15
N LYS A 216 -19.26 38.98 26.12
CA LYS A 216 -19.11 39.79 27.34
C LYS A 216 -20.40 39.80 28.17
N LEU A 217 -21.54 40.02 27.52
CA LEU A 217 -22.85 40.05 28.18
C LEU A 217 -23.24 38.66 28.70
N LEU A 218 -22.91 37.60 27.96
CA LEU A 218 -23.14 36.23 28.42
C LEU A 218 -22.32 35.89 29.66
N THR A 219 -21.04 36.30 29.73
CA THR A 219 -20.21 36.07 30.92
C THR A 219 -20.69 36.87 32.14
N GLU A 220 -21.17 38.10 31.94
CA GLU A 220 -21.81 38.89 33.00
C GLU A 220 -23.11 38.26 33.49
N ALA A 221 -23.95 37.76 32.58
CA ALA A 221 -25.18 37.06 32.89
C ALA A 221 -24.91 35.75 33.67
N LEU A 222 -23.89 34.98 33.29
CA LEU A 222 -23.48 33.78 34.03
C LEU A 222 -23.05 34.12 35.46
N LYS A 223 -22.25 35.18 35.67
CA LYS A 223 -21.85 35.61 37.02
C LYS A 223 -23.05 36.01 37.88
N LYS A 224 -23.98 36.78 37.31
CA LYS A 224 -25.22 37.22 37.98
C LYS A 224 -26.12 36.04 38.35
N GLU A 225 -26.18 35.00 37.52
CA GLU A 225 -26.94 33.79 37.78
C GLU A 225 -26.29 32.94 38.91
N ASP A 226 -24.95 32.87 38.97
CA ASP A 226 -24.23 32.23 40.09
C ASP A 226 -24.44 32.97 41.41
N GLU A 227 -24.41 34.31 41.39
CA GLU A 227 -24.70 35.13 42.56
C GLU A 227 -26.14 34.90 43.06
N ARG A 228 -27.11 34.89 42.14
CA ARG A 228 -28.50 34.55 42.46
C ARG A 228 -28.63 33.16 43.07
N ARG A 229 -27.90 32.15 42.57
CA ARG A 229 -27.95 30.78 43.10
C ARG A 229 -27.27 30.66 44.47
N ARG A 230 -26.24 31.46 44.75
CA ARG A 230 -25.58 31.52 46.06
C ARG A 230 -26.42 32.24 47.12
N GLU A 231 -27.29 33.17 46.73
CA GLU A 231 -28.20 33.85 47.64
C GLU A 231 -29.37 32.94 48.07
N GLU A 232 -29.17 32.12 49.10
CA GLU A 232 -30.22 31.32 49.73
C GLU A 232 -31.15 32.24 50.56
N LYS A 233 -32.24 32.71 49.96
CA LYS A 233 -33.15 33.69 50.58
C LYS A 233 -34.23 33.01 51.42
N ASP A 234 -33.99 32.94 52.73
CA ASP A 234 -34.95 32.58 53.78
C ASP A 234 -36.20 33.50 53.72
N GLU A 235 -37.39 32.91 53.55
CA GLU A 235 -38.61 33.65 53.11
C GLU A 235 -39.06 34.73 54.10
N ARG A 236 -38.68 34.61 55.37
CA ARG A 236 -39.03 35.54 56.45
C ARG A 236 -38.27 36.89 56.41
N LYS A 237 -37.22 37.02 55.59
CA LYS A 237 -36.40 38.24 55.48
C LYS A 237 -36.62 39.05 54.19
N ARG A 238 -37.58 38.68 53.34
CA ARG A 238 -37.87 39.44 52.10
C ARG A 238 -38.51 40.79 52.46
N LYS A 239 -37.83 41.89 52.12
CA LYS A 239 -38.33 43.27 52.33
C LYS A 239 -39.50 43.52 51.37
N TYR A 240 -40.63 44.04 51.89
CA TYR A 240 -41.93 44.13 51.21
C TYR A 240 -41.95 44.94 49.90
N ASN A 241 -40.92 45.73 49.60
CA ASN A 241 -40.87 46.58 48.41
C ASN A 241 -39.88 46.02 47.38
N VAL A 242 -40.20 44.90 46.74
CA VAL A 242 -39.49 44.40 45.55
C VAL A 242 -40.18 44.97 44.32
N ARG A 243 -39.48 45.80 43.53
CA ARG A 243 -39.90 46.14 42.18
C ARG A 243 -39.40 45.04 41.25
N TRP A 244 -40.31 44.34 40.58
CA TRP A 244 -39.96 43.37 39.54
C TRP A 244 -39.64 44.11 38.23
N ASN A 245 -38.64 43.63 37.50
CA ASN A 245 -38.30 44.12 36.15
C ASN A 245 -38.42 42.91 35.21
N ASP A 246 -39.32 43.00 34.25
CA ASP A 246 -39.78 41.87 33.43
C ASP A 246 -38.94 41.67 32.16
N LYS A 247 -37.95 42.53 31.91
CA LYS A 247 -37.12 42.51 30.71
C LYS A 247 -35.94 41.56 30.91
N VAL A 248 -36.03 40.36 30.33
CA VAL A 248 -34.95 39.37 30.29
C VAL A 248 -34.28 39.41 28.92
N THR A 249 -32.95 39.50 28.87
CA THR A 249 -32.21 39.50 27.60
C THR A 249 -31.99 38.07 27.07
N ALA A 250 -31.62 37.93 25.80
CA ALA A 250 -31.39 36.62 25.18
C ALA A 250 -30.23 35.87 25.85
N GLU A 251 -29.19 36.59 26.25
CA GLU A 251 -28.00 36.09 26.95
C GLU A 251 -28.35 35.63 28.38
N GLU A 252 -29.22 36.36 29.08
CA GLU A 252 -29.71 35.95 30.41
C GLU A 252 -30.54 34.67 30.34
N MET A 253 -31.34 34.50 29.27
CA MET A 253 -32.09 33.27 29.01
C MET A 253 -31.18 32.09 28.68
N GLU A 254 -30.11 32.30 27.91
CA GLU A 254 -29.15 31.25 27.60
C GLU A 254 -28.29 30.88 28.82
N ALA A 255 -27.80 31.86 29.58
CA ALA A 255 -27.09 31.62 30.83
C ALA A 255 -27.95 30.82 31.82
N TYR A 256 -29.24 31.14 31.91
CA TYR A 256 -30.18 30.38 32.71
C TYR A 256 -30.38 28.95 32.18
N ARG A 257 -30.48 28.74 30.85
CA ARG A 257 -30.58 27.39 30.26
C ARG A 257 -29.33 26.56 30.54
N MET A 258 -28.14 27.13 30.35
CA MET A 258 -26.86 26.46 30.59
C MET A 258 -26.72 25.97 32.02
N LYS A 259 -27.21 26.75 32.99
CA LYS A 259 -27.10 26.40 34.43
C LYS A 259 -28.35 25.77 35.02
N LYS A 260 -29.43 25.64 34.24
CA LYS A 260 -30.62 24.92 34.65
C LYS A 260 -30.25 23.45 34.79
N VAL A 261 -30.15 23.02 36.04
CA VAL A 261 -29.91 21.62 36.36
C VAL A 261 -31.18 20.84 36.02
N HIS A 262 -31.09 19.94 35.05
CA HIS A 262 -32.16 18.99 34.74
C HIS A 262 -32.22 17.96 35.87
N HIS A 263 -33.25 18.03 36.71
CA HIS A 263 -33.45 17.07 37.79
C HIS A 263 -33.79 15.66 37.29
N ASP A 264 -34.31 15.55 36.07
CA ASP A 264 -34.72 14.29 35.45
C ASP A 264 -33.63 13.64 34.56
N ASP A 265 -32.40 14.16 34.58
CA ASP A 265 -31.27 13.56 33.84
C ASP A 265 -30.61 12.44 34.68
N PRO A 266 -30.73 11.15 34.27
CA PRO A 266 -30.17 10.03 35.01
C PRO A 266 -28.63 9.99 35.02
N MET A 267 -27.95 10.81 34.21
CA MET A 267 -26.48 10.95 34.25
C MET A 267 -25.98 12.06 35.18
N LYS A 268 -26.88 12.84 35.80
CA LYS A 268 -26.51 13.98 36.65
C LYS A 268 -25.61 13.60 37.84
N ASP A 269 -25.83 12.44 38.46
CA ASP A 269 -25.04 11.99 39.61
C ASP A 269 -23.62 11.51 39.24
N PHE A 270 -23.33 11.37 37.95
CA PHE A 270 -22.05 10.86 37.43
C PHE A 270 -21.15 11.96 36.84
N LEU A 271 -21.64 13.18 36.68
CA LEU A 271 -20.83 14.34 36.32
C LEU A 271 -20.47 15.15 37.59
N ASN A 272 -19.28 14.89 38.13
CA ASN A 272 -18.55 15.80 39.01
C ASN A 272 -17.28 16.28 38.29
#